data_AF-A0A521WRB2-F1
#
_entry.id   AF-A0A521WRB2-F1
#
_cell.length_a   1.000
_cell.length_b   1.000
_cell.length_c   1.000
_cell.angle_alpha   90.00
_cell.angle_beta   90.00
_cell.angle_gamma   90.00
#
_symmetry.space_group_name_H-M   'P 1'
#
loop_
_entity.id
_entity.type
_entity.pdbx_description
1 polymer ?
#
loop_
_entity_poly.entity_id
_entity_poly.type
_entity_poly.pdbx_seq_one_letter_code
_entity_poly.pdbx_strand_id
1 'polypeptide(L)'
;MAKTAQQVSTKFAERAANATGEYVEGAKTTDKDQSAAAIAAKDVYRTALAESFTRGSYEKGLQKSGKVGWLKGVEDKGAVRFGEGARASADKYATESGRYDGARQAARSLPRGVKGSEANFARSKAVGKALRDLKVGSSK
;
A
#
# COMPACT_ATOMS: atom_id res chain seq x y z
N MET A 1 4.36 -15.47 35.92
CA MET A 1 4.24 -15.90 34.51
C MET A 1 3.58 -14.80 33.71
N ALA A 2 4.11 -14.44 32.53
CA ALA A 2 3.53 -13.40 31.68
C ALA A 2 2.22 -13.92 31.05
N LYS A 3 1.19 -13.06 30.94
CA LYS A 3 -0.07 -13.43 30.30
C LYS A 3 0.16 -13.67 28.81
N THR A 4 -0.47 -14.70 28.26
CA THR A 4 -0.43 -14.93 26.81
C THR A 4 -1.30 -13.91 26.08
N ALA A 5 -1.03 -13.70 24.79
CA ALA A 5 -1.85 -12.82 23.95
C ALA A 5 -3.34 -13.24 23.95
N GLN A 6 -3.60 -14.55 23.98
CA GLN A 6 -4.97 -15.08 24.04
C GLN A 6 -5.67 -14.70 25.35
N GLN A 7 -4.98 -14.81 26.50
CA GLN A 7 -5.55 -14.44 27.80
C GLN A 7 -5.84 -12.94 27.90
N VAL A 8 -5.02 -12.10 27.29
CA VAL A 8 -5.27 -10.65 27.22
C VAL A 8 -6.47 -10.35 26.30
N SER A 9 -6.57 -11.05 25.16
CA SER A 9 -7.68 -10.91 24.21
C SER A 9 -9.03 -11.29 24.84
N THR A 10 -9.11 -12.43 25.52
CA THR A 10 -10.33 -12.87 26.23
C THR A 10 -10.75 -11.85 27.27
N LYS A 11 -9.81 -11.39 28.12
CA LYS A 11 -10.09 -10.38 29.14
C LYS A 11 -10.57 -9.05 28.54
N PHE A 12 -10.00 -8.64 27.40
CA PHE A 12 -10.43 -7.44 26.69
C PHE A 12 -11.88 -7.56 26.21
N ALA A 13 -12.22 -8.67 25.55
CA ALA A 13 -13.57 -8.92 25.05
C ALA A 13 -14.61 -8.96 26.17
N GLU A 14 -14.33 -9.66 27.27
CA GLU A 14 -15.21 -9.72 28.45
C GLU A 14 -15.46 -8.34 29.06
N ARG A 15 -14.41 -7.53 29.21
CA ARG A 15 -14.54 -6.18 29.75
C ARG A 15 -15.33 -5.25 28.83
N ALA A 16 -15.11 -5.34 27.52
CA ALA A 16 -15.86 -4.56 26.54
C ALA A 16 -17.35 -4.93 26.57
N ALA A 17 -17.68 -6.23 26.63
CA ALA A 17 -19.06 -6.70 26.72
C ALA A 17 -19.77 -6.12 27.95
N ASN A 18 -19.12 -6.18 29.12
CA ASN A 18 -19.67 -5.67 30.37
C ASN A 18 -19.83 -4.14 30.39
N ALA A 19 -19.00 -3.40 29.65
CA ALA A 19 -19.07 -1.93 29.56
C ALA A 19 -20.07 -1.43 28.51
N THR A 20 -20.72 -2.32 27.74
CA THR A 20 -21.59 -1.92 26.61
C THR A 20 -22.73 -1.01 27.05
N GLY A 21 -23.36 -1.29 28.20
CA GLY A 21 -24.46 -0.47 28.74
C GLY A 21 -24.02 0.95 29.07
N GLU A 22 -22.92 1.10 29.82
CA GLU A 22 -22.34 2.41 30.19
C GLU A 22 -21.86 3.18 28.95
N TYR A 23 -21.27 2.49 27.97
CA TYR A 23 -20.87 3.08 26.70
C TYR A 23 -22.05 3.67 25.93
N VAL A 24 -23.14 2.90 25.78
CA VAL A 24 -24.35 3.35 25.08
C VAL A 24 -25.03 4.48 25.84
N GLU A 25 -25.12 4.38 27.17
CA GLU A 25 -25.76 5.40 28.00
C GLU A 25 -24.96 6.71 27.97
N GLY A 26 -23.63 6.65 28.07
CA GLY A 26 -22.79 7.84 27.94
C GLY A 26 -22.92 8.51 26.57
N ALA A 27 -23.06 7.72 25.50
CA ALA A 27 -23.31 8.25 24.16
C ALA A 27 -24.70 8.89 24.01
N LYS A 28 -25.73 8.37 24.70
CA LYS A 28 -27.09 8.92 24.67
C LYS A 28 -27.26 10.17 25.52
N THR A 29 -26.54 10.25 26.64
CA THR A 29 -26.71 11.30 27.65
C THR A 29 -25.71 12.43 27.54
N THR A 30 -24.71 12.32 26.65
CA THR A 30 -23.75 13.39 26.43
C THR A 30 -24.45 14.66 25.97
N ASP A 31 -24.14 15.77 26.62
CA ASP A 31 -24.52 17.12 26.23
C ASP A 31 -23.63 17.66 25.09
N LYS A 32 -22.60 16.90 24.69
CA LYS A 32 -21.63 17.29 23.67
C LYS A 32 -22.08 16.87 22.28
N ASP A 33 -22.92 17.70 21.69
CA ASP A 33 -23.24 17.58 20.27
C ASP A 33 -22.10 18.11 19.39
N GLN A 34 -21.26 17.20 18.91
CA GLN A 34 -20.16 17.51 18.01
C GLN A 34 -20.65 18.15 16.69
N SER A 35 -21.83 17.76 16.22
CA SER A 35 -22.39 18.28 14.97
C SER A 35 -22.86 19.71 15.12
N ALA A 36 -23.59 20.03 16.19
CA ALA A 36 -24.02 21.38 16.50
C ALA A 36 -22.81 22.31 16.72
N ALA A 37 -21.77 21.84 17.44
CA ALA A 37 -20.54 22.60 17.64
C ALA A 37 -19.82 22.91 16.32
N ALA A 38 -19.72 21.92 15.41
CA ALA A 38 -19.11 22.12 14.09
C ALA A 38 -19.94 23.07 13.21
N ILE A 39 -21.27 22.97 13.25
CA ILE A 39 -22.18 23.87 12.53
C ILE A 39 -22.02 25.31 13.03
N ALA A 40 -21.96 25.52 14.35
CA ALA A 40 -21.75 26.83 14.94
C ALA A 40 -20.39 27.44 14.57
N ALA A 41 -19.36 26.60 14.35
CA ALA A 41 -18.02 27.04 13.95
C ALA A 41 -17.89 27.37 12.44
N LYS A 42 -18.95 27.22 11.63
CA LYS A 42 -18.90 27.40 10.17
C LYS A 42 -18.32 28.76 9.75
N ASP A 43 -18.74 29.85 10.38
CA ASP A 43 -18.26 31.19 10.00
C ASP A 43 -16.81 31.44 10.42
N VAL A 44 -16.40 30.91 11.58
CA VAL A 44 -15.00 30.93 12.01
C VAL A 44 -14.12 30.18 11.01
N TYR A 45 -14.55 28.98 10.57
CA TYR A 45 -13.85 28.21 9.56
C TYR A 45 -13.75 28.95 8.22
N ARG A 46 -14.86 29.56 7.77
CA ARG A 46 -14.91 30.37 6.54
C ARG A 46 -13.92 31.53 6.58
N THR A 47 -13.92 32.30 7.67
CA THR A 47 -12.99 33.43 7.86
C THR A 47 -11.54 32.95 7.90
N ALA A 48 -11.23 31.92 8.69
CA ALA A 48 -9.88 31.38 8.79
C ALA A 48 -9.35 30.85 7.45
N LEU A 49 -10.23 30.27 6.62
CA LEU A 49 -9.91 29.82 5.27
C LEU A 49 -9.62 31.01 4.34
N ALA A 50 -10.45 32.05 4.35
CA ALA A 50 -10.22 33.27 3.55
C ALA A 50 -8.91 33.98 3.95
N GLU A 51 -8.63 34.08 5.25
CA GLU A 51 -7.36 34.58 5.76
C GLU A 51 -6.18 33.70 5.33
N SER A 52 -6.39 32.38 5.16
CA SER A 52 -5.32 31.47 4.73
C SER A 52 -4.88 31.72 3.30
N PHE A 53 -5.81 32.07 2.42
CA PHE A 53 -5.50 32.52 1.07
C PHE A 53 -4.87 33.91 1.07
N THR A 54 -5.38 34.83 1.89
CA THR A 54 -4.83 36.20 2.02
C THR A 54 -3.36 36.18 2.45
N ARG A 55 -2.99 35.33 3.42
CA ARG A 55 -1.60 35.19 3.89
C ARG A 55 -0.75 34.23 3.02
N GLY A 56 -1.31 33.71 1.93
CA GLY A 56 -0.64 32.81 1.00
C GLY A 56 -0.23 31.47 1.59
N SER A 57 -0.95 30.95 2.59
CA SER A 57 -0.61 29.69 3.26
C SER A 57 -0.63 28.51 2.29
N TYR A 58 -1.54 28.54 1.31
CA TYR A 58 -1.67 27.47 0.32
C TYR A 58 -0.43 27.38 -0.58
N GLU A 59 -0.02 28.49 -1.18
CA GLU A 59 1.15 28.58 -2.07
C GLU A 59 2.43 28.29 -1.31
N LYS A 60 2.60 28.84 -0.10
CA LYS A 60 3.75 28.54 0.77
C LYS A 60 3.84 27.05 1.10
N GLY A 61 2.71 26.40 1.38
CA GLY A 61 2.64 24.96 1.63
C GLY A 61 3.10 24.15 0.41
N LEU A 62 2.64 24.52 -0.79
CA LEU A 62 3.04 23.88 -2.04
C LEU A 62 4.50 24.16 -2.41
N GLN A 63 5.03 25.35 -2.12
CA GLN A 63 6.45 25.65 -2.31
C GLN A 63 7.33 24.79 -1.38
N LYS A 64 6.89 24.57 -0.13
CA LYS A 64 7.62 23.76 0.84
C LYS A 64 7.56 22.25 0.51
N SER A 65 6.37 21.72 0.22
CA SER A 65 6.13 20.28 0.15
C SER A 65 5.82 19.75 -1.25
N GLY A 66 5.63 20.63 -2.25
CA GLY A 66 5.37 20.27 -3.64
C GLY A 66 6.60 19.71 -4.33
N LYS A 67 6.82 20.05 -5.60
CA LYS A 67 7.90 19.44 -6.40
C LYS A 67 9.27 19.49 -5.71
N VAL A 68 9.63 20.64 -5.13
CA VAL A 68 10.93 20.83 -4.46
C VAL A 68 11.05 19.96 -3.21
N GLY A 69 10.05 19.96 -2.33
CA GLY A 69 10.06 19.14 -1.10
C GLY A 69 10.02 17.64 -1.39
N TRP A 70 9.21 17.22 -2.37
CA TRP A 70 9.19 15.84 -2.85
C TRP A 70 10.56 15.43 -3.42
N LEU A 71 11.15 16.24 -4.30
CA LEU A 71 12.43 15.94 -4.93
C LEU A 71 13.53 15.83 -3.87
N LYS A 72 13.57 16.75 -2.90
CA LYS A 72 14.49 16.65 -1.76
C LYS A 72 14.32 15.34 -0.98
N GLY A 73 13.09 14.87 -0.78
CA GLY A 73 12.84 13.56 -0.17
C GLY A 73 13.35 12.39 -1.03
N VAL A 74 13.23 12.49 -2.36
CA VAL A 74 13.81 11.52 -3.29
C VAL A 74 15.34 11.56 -3.23
N GLU A 75 15.97 12.72 -3.23
CA GLU A 75 17.42 12.89 -3.19
C GLU A 75 18.01 12.44 -1.83
N ASP A 76 17.45 12.92 -0.73
CA ASP A 76 17.98 12.65 0.62
C ASP A 76 17.72 11.19 1.06
N LYS A 77 16.54 10.64 0.74
CA LYS A 77 16.10 9.33 1.25
C LYS A 77 16.00 8.30 0.14
N GLY A 78 15.35 8.66 -0.97
CA GLY A 78 15.09 7.75 -2.08
C GLY A 78 16.37 7.23 -2.72
N ALA A 79 17.36 8.09 -2.97
CA ALA A 79 18.62 7.73 -3.60
C ALA A 79 19.38 6.63 -2.83
N VAL A 80 19.39 6.73 -1.50
CA VAL A 80 20.02 5.74 -0.62
C VAL A 80 19.15 4.47 -0.52
N ARG A 81 17.87 4.63 -0.15
CA ARG A 81 16.97 3.51 0.14
C ARG A 81 16.67 2.64 -1.08
N PHE A 82 16.59 3.24 -2.26
CA PHE A 82 16.34 2.49 -3.49
C PHE A 82 17.48 1.51 -3.77
N GLY A 83 18.72 2.01 -3.79
CA GLY A 83 19.90 1.18 -4.06
C GLY A 83 20.11 0.11 -3.00
N GLU A 84 19.95 0.46 -1.72
CA GLU A 84 20.06 -0.50 -0.61
C GLU A 84 18.97 -1.56 -0.67
N GLY A 85 17.70 -1.18 -0.88
CA GLY A 85 16.60 -2.13 -0.99
C GLY A 85 16.74 -3.06 -2.19
N ALA A 86 17.19 -2.53 -3.33
CA ALA A 86 17.49 -3.33 -4.52
C ALA A 86 18.61 -4.34 -4.25
N ARG A 87 19.73 -3.92 -3.64
CA ARG A 87 20.82 -4.82 -3.26
C ARG A 87 20.39 -5.88 -2.25
N ALA A 88 19.66 -5.49 -1.21
CA ALA A 88 19.16 -6.40 -0.17
C ALA A 88 18.17 -7.44 -0.71
N SER A 89 17.48 -7.13 -1.81
CA SER A 89 16.54 -8.05 -2.47
C SER A 89 17.12 -8.78 -3.67
N ALA A 90 18.39 -8.55 -4.03
CA ALA A 90 19.00 -9.08 -5.26
C ALA A 90 18.94 -10.62 -5.33
N ASP A 91 19.34 -11.31 -4.26
CA ASP A 91 19.35 -12.78 -4.23
C ASP A 91 17.94 -13.37 -4.22
N LYS A 92 17.01 -12.73 -3.51
CA LYS A 92 15.59 -13.11 -3.53
C LYS A 92 15.01 -12.92 -4.93
N TYR A 93 15.32 -11.81 -5.58
CA TYR A 93 14.90 -11.54 -6.95
C TYR A 93 15.48 -12.58 -7.91
N ALA A 94 16.79 -12.86 -7.83
CA ALA A 94 17.45 -13.87 -8.66
C ALA A 94 16.82 -15.26 -8.46
N THR A 95 16.54 -15.64 -7.22
CA THR A 95 15.91 -16.92 -6.87
C THR A 95 14.49 -17.03 -7.42
N GLU A 96 13.63 -16.06 -7.11
CA GLU A 96 12.20 -16.12 -7.49
C GLU A 96 11.99 -15.86 -8.97
N SER A 97 12.76 -14.94 -9.57
CA SER A 97 12.74 -14.73 -11.02
C SER A 97 13.31 -15.95 -11.75
N GLY A 98 14.39 -16.55 -11.25
CA GLY A 98 15.08 -17.68 -11.87
C GLY A 98 14.18 -18.91 -12.07
N ARG A 99 13.17 -19.11 -11.21
CA ARG A 99 12.13 -20.15 -11.38
C ARG A 99 11.44 -20.10 -12.75
N TYR A 100 11.39 -18.91 -13.38
CA TYR A 100 10.75 -18.70 -14.66
C TYR A 100 11.72 -18.69 -15.86
N ASP A 101 13.02 -18.93 -15.66
CA ASP A 101 14.00 -18.91 -16.76
C ASP A 101 13.72 -19.96 -17.82
N GLY A 102 13.29 -21.17 -17.44
CA GLY A 102 12.89 -22.21 -18.39
C GLY A 102 11.76 -21.75 -19.31
N ALA A 103 10.76 -21.04 -18.77
CA ALA A 103 9.68 -20.47 -19.58
C ALA A 103 10.17 -19.35 -20.50
N ARG A 104 11.07 -18.48 -20.04
CA ARG A 104 11.71 -17.45 -20.88
C ARG A 104 12.54 -18.08 -22.01
N GLN A 105 13.28 -19.15 -21.73
CA GLN A 105 14.10 -19.86 -22.70
C GLN A 105 13.24 -20.58 -23.76
N ALA A 106 12.09 -21.14 -23.38
CA ALA A 106 11.16 -21.80 -24.30
C ALA A 106 10.66 -20.90 -25.45
N ALA A 107 10.48 -19.59 -25.19
CA ALA A 107 10.17 -18.63 -26.25
C ALA A 107 11.39 -18.13 -27.04
N ARG A 108 12.61 -18.24 -26.47
CA ARG A 108 13.86 -17.83 -27.13
C ARG A 108 14.38 -18.89 -28.10
N SER A 109 14.07 -20.17 -27.87
CA SER A 109 14.46 -21.29 -28.75
C SER A 109 13.63 -21.39 -30.04
N LEU A 110 12.59 -20.58 -30.18
CA LEU A 110 11.67 -20.60 -31.32
C LEU A 110 11.79 -19.29 -32.13
N PRO A 111 11.76 -19.36 -33.47
CA PRO A 111 11.90 -18.19 -34.33
C PRO A 111 10.71 -17.23 -34.17
N ARG A 112 10.98 -15.92 -34.23
CA ARG A 112 9.93 -14.90 -34.31
C ARG A 112 9.39 -14.79 -35.73
N GLY A 113 8.07 -14.70 -35.86
CA GLY A 113 7.41 -14.42 -37.14
C GLY A 113 6.81 -13.03 -37.21
N VAL A 114 6.13 -12.73 -38.32
CA VAL A 114 5.32 -11.50 -38.49
C VAL A 114 4.17 -11.46 -37.47
N LYS A 115 3.60 -10.27 -37.22
CA LYS A 115 2.47 -10.09 -36.30
C LYS A 115 1.31 -11.03 -36.69
N GLY A 116 0.77 -11.75 -35.71
CA GLY A 116 -0.35 -12.68 -35.91
C GLY A 116 0.01 -14.02 -36.56
N SER A 117 1.28 -14.29 -36.85
CA SER A 117 1.70 -15.57 -37.44
C SER A 117 1.65 -16.74 -36.44
N GLU A 118 1.47 -17.94 -36.98
CA GLU A 118 1.57 -19.21 -36.25
C GLU A 118 2.90 -19.36 -35.50
N ALA A 119 4.01 -18.86 -36.04
CA ALA A 119 5.31 -18.87 -35.37
C ALA A 119 5.28 -18.11 -34.02
N ASN A 120 4.58 -16.97 -33.95
CA ASN A 120 4.44 -16.23 -32.70
C ASN A 120 3.45 -16.89 -31.73
N PHE A 121 2.39 -17.53 -32.24
CA PHE A 121 1.49 -18.33 -31.41
C PHE A 121 2.21 -19.55 -30.80
N ALA A 122 3.08 -20.22 -31.57
CA ALA A 122 3.91 -21.31 -31.09
C ALA A 122 4.82 -20.89 -29.92
N ARG A 123 5.42 -19.68 -29.98
CA ARG A 123 6.21 -19.10 -28.87
C ARG A 123 5.38 -18.89 -27.60
N SER A 124 4.20 -18.30 -27.73
CA SER A 124 3.30 -18.09 -26.59
C SER A 124 2.82 -19.42 -25.99
N LYS A 125 2.51 -20.41 -26.83
CA LYS A 125 2.14 -21.77 -26.41
C LYS A 125 3.27 -22.44 -25.64
N ALA A 126 4.52 -22.32 -26.10
CA ALA A 126 5.69 -22.89 -25.43
C ALA A 126 5.90 -22.28 -24.04
N VAL A 127 5.77 -20.95 -23.90
CA VAL A 127 5.81 -20.26 -22.59
C VAL A 127 4.69 -20.73 -21.68
N GLY A 128 3.45 -20.74 -22.18
CA GLY A 128 2.28 -21.16 -21.42
C GLY A 128 2.40 -22.58 -20.89
N LYS A 129 2.91 -23.51 -21.72
CA LYS A 129 3.20 -24.88 -21.30
C LYS A 129 4.29 -24.92 -20.21
N ALA A 130 5.42 -24.26 -20.42
CA ALA A 130 6.52 -24.25 -19.44
C ALA A 130 6.10 -23.66 -18.07
N LEU A 131 5.28 -22.60 -18.07
CA LEU A 131 4.72 -22.04 -16.84
C LEU A 131 3.72 -22.99 -16.16
N ARG A 132 2.89 -23.68 -16.95
CA ARG A 132 1.95 -24.67 -16.40
C ARG A 132 2.69 -25.84 -15.76
N ASP A 133 3.72 -26.36 -16.45
CA ASP A 133 4.56 -27.46 -15.97
C ASP A 133 5.27 -27.05 -14.65
N LEU A 134 5.82 -25.83 -14.57
CA LEU A 134 6.38 -25.28 -13.34
C LEU A 134 5.35 -25.22 -12.20
N LYS A 135 4.13 -24.73 -12.47
CA LYS A 135 3.08 -24.59 -11.45
C LYS A 135 2.59 -25.92 -10.89
N VAL A 136 2.51 -26.98 -11.71
CA VAL A 136 2.02 -28.30 -11.29
C VAL A 136 3.14 -29.22 -10.79
N GLY A 137 4.38 -29.00 -11.23
CA GLY A 137 5.56 -29.75 -10.79
C GLY A 137 6.03 -29.41 -9.38
N SER A 138 5.65 -28.25 -8.83
CA SER A 138 5.92 -27.85 -7.43
C SER A 138 4.87 -28.33 -6.41
N SER A 139 3.91 -29.18 -6.82
CA SER A 139 2.87 -29.75 -5.95
C SER A 139 3.14 -31.18 -5.48
N LYS A 140 4.40 -31.61 -5.44
CA LYS A 140 4.84 -32.91 -4.89
C LYS A 140 5.90 -32.69 -3.82
#